data_AF-A0A4R4X3E7-F1
#
_entry.id   AF-A0A4R4X3E7-F1
#
_cell.length_a   1.000
_cell.length_b   1.000
_cell.length_c   1.000
_cell.angle_alpha   90.00
_cell.angle_beta   90.00
_cell.angle_gamma   90.00
#
_symmetry.space_group_name_H-M   'P 1'
#
loop_
_entity.id
_entity.type
_entity.pdbx_description
1 polymer ?
#
loop_
_entity_poly.entity_id
_entity_poly.type
_entity_poly.pdbx_seq_one_letter_code
_entity_poly.pdbx_strand_id
1 'polypeptide(L)'
;MTHEFKFEDLDNATYAVERAARRAEDAKAELDAIVGEGESVGGHVRVTTDVSGRVLSIRLNPRVMKRGSGDLADELMVAIRRAQDDSDAQRERLMSGVLDAADPSLDAFAGRSRRGFDGIVDAHSRAMEESEARLNEVIRRIEDDLA
;
A
#
# COMPACT_ATOMS: atom_id res chain seq x y z
N MET A 1 14.04 -32.08 16.11
CA MET A 1 14.14 -30.88 16.97
C MET A 1 12.83 -30.14 16.86
N THR A 2 12.02 -30.20 17.91
CA THR A 2 10.68 -29.59 17.97
C THR A 2 10.83 -28.12 18.34
N HIS A 3 10.44 -27.19 17.47
CA HIS A 3 10.43 -25.76 17.80
C HIS A 3 9.28 -25.51 18.77
N GLU A 4 9.62 -25.25 20.04
CA GLU A 4 8.67 -24.91 21.09
C GLU A 4 8.24 -23.44 20.90
N PHE A 5 7.09 -23.22 20.25
CA PHE A 5 6.46 -21.90 20.17
C PHE A 5 6.12 -21.43 21.60
N LYS A 6 6.77 -20.37 22.05
CA LYS A 6 6.55 -19.82 23.40
C LYS A 6 5.42 -18.78 23.37
N PHE A 7 4.68 -18.68 24.47
CA PHE A 7 3.60 -17.71 24.64
C PHE A 7 4.05 -16.26 24.38
N GLU A 8 5.31 -15.93 24.69
CA GLU A 8 5.95 -14.64 24.39
C GLU A 8 6.04 -14.31 22.89
N ASP A 9 6.14 -15.32 22.01
CA ASP A 9 6.16 -15.10 20.55
C ASP A 9 4.77 -14.67 20.04
N LEU A 10 3.71 -15.17 20.67
CA LEU A 10 2.33 -14.81 20.33
C LEU A 10 2.00 -13.38 20.79
N ASP A 11 2.44 -12.99 21.99
CA ASP A 11 2.27 -11.63 22.50
C ASP A 11 3.04 -10.63 21.62
N ASN A 12 4.29 -10.92 21.28
CA ASN A 12 5.09 -10.08 20.39
C ASN A 12 4.48 -9.94 18.98
N ALA A 13 3.94 -11.04 18.43
CA ALA A 13 3.23 -11.01 17.15
C ALA A 13 1.97 -10.12 17.23
N THR A 14 1.21 -10.23 18.31
CA THR A 14 0.00 -9.43 18.53
C THR A 14 0.35 -7.94 18.64
N TYR A 15 1.38 -7.59 19.43
CA TYR A 15 1.87 -6.20 19.53
C TYR A 15 2.40 -5.64 18.21
N ALA A 16 2.99 -6.47 17.35
CA ALA A 16 3.45 -6.05 16.03
C ALA A 16 2.26 -5.73 15.10
N VAL A 17 1.23 -6.59 15.11
CA VAL A 17 0.00 -6.39 14.34
C VAL A 17 -0.73 -5.12 14.79
N GLU A 18 -0.89 -4.91 16.11
CA GLU A 18 -1.55 -3.71 16.64
C GLU A 18 -0.79 -2.43 16.26
N ARG A 19 0.54 -2.43 16.32
CA ARG A 19 1.34 -1.28 15.87
C ARG A 19 1.22 -1.04 14.37
N ALA A 20 1.18 -2.09 13.56
CA ALA A 20 0.98 -1.96 12.12
C ALA A 20 -0.41 -1.38 11.81
N ALA A 21 -1.45 -1.85 12.51
CA ALA A 21 -2.81 -1.35 12.36
C ALA A 21 -2.93 0.14 12.71
N ARG A 22 -2.38 0.58 13.84
CA ARG A 22 -2.39 2.00 14.23
C ARG A 22 -1.69 2.89 13.20
N ARG A 23 -0.51 2.47 12.71
CA ARG A 23 0.20 3.23 11.67
C ARG A 23 -0.60 3.31 10.36
N ALA A 24 -1.31 2.25 9.99
CA ALA A 24 -2.17 2.26 8.82
C ALA A 24 -3.39 3.18 9.01
N GLU A 25 -3.96 3.23 10.21
CA GLU A 25 -5.03 4.18 10.56
C GLU A 25 -4.55 5.64 10.51
N ASP A 26 -3.38 5.93 11.08
CA ASP A 26 -2.79 7.26 11.06
C ASP A 26 -2.49 7.72 9.62
N ALA A 27 -1.85 6.86 8.82
CA ALA A 27 -1.58 7.16 7.41
C ALA A 27 -2.87 7.36 6.60
N LYS A 28 -3.93 6.58 6.89
CA LYS A 28 -5.23 6.78 6.26
C LYS A 28 -5.85 8.12 6.65
N ALA A 29 -5.77 8.51 7.92
CA ALA A 29 -6.29 9.80 8.39
C ALA A 29 -5.55 10.98 7.74
N GLU A 30 -4.24 10.88 7.56
CA GLU A 30 -3.45 11.89 6.84
C GLU A 30 -3.84 11.99 5.37
N LEU A 31 -4.09 10.86 4.69
CA LEU A 31 -4.58 10.84 3.31
C LEU A 31 -5.98 11.43 3.18
N ASP A 32 -6.89 11.10 4.10
CA ASP A 32 -8.26 11.63 4.12
C ASP A 32 -8.30 13.13 4.43
N ALA A 33 -7.26 13.68 5.08
CA ALA A 33 -7.13 15.10 5.37
C ALA A 33 -6.62 15.94 4.18
N ILE A 34 -6.17 15.31 3.09
CA ILE A 34 -5.72 16.01 1.89
C ILE A 34 -6.89 16.79 1.27
N VAL A 35 -6.69 18.09 1.10
CA VAL A 35 -7.59 18.97 0.37
C VAL A 35 -6.79 19.68 -0.71
N GLY A 36 -7.11 19.39 -1.97
CA GLY A 36 -6.55 20.09 -3.11
C GLY A 36 -7.22 21.44 -3.30
N GLU A 37 -6.46 22.48 -3.61
CA GLU A 37 -6.98 23.82 -3.91
C GLU A 37 -6.66 24.25 -5.35
N GLY A 38 -7.64 24.83 -6.03
CA GLY A 38 -7.50 25.30 -7.39
C GLY A 38 -8.18 26.64 -7.63
N GLU A 39 -7.53 27.50 -8.40
CA GLU A 39 -8.02 28.84 -8.69
C GLU A 39 -7.95 29.15 -10.19
N SER A 40 -8.94 29.85 -10.74
CA SER A 40 -8.91 30.30 -12.14
C SER A 40 -7.83 31.37 -12.35
N VAL A 41 -7.43 31.61 -13.61
CA VAL A 41 -6.35 32.57 -13.95
C VAL A 41 -6.64 33.99 -13.43
N GLY A 42 -7.91 34.37 -13.29
CA GLY A 42 -8.33 35.68 -12.77
C GLY A 42 -8.65 35.72 -11.26
N GLY A 43 -8.50 34.61 -10.55
CA GLY A 43 -8.85 34.51 -9.13
C GLY A 43 -10.33 34.68 -8.82
N HIS A 44 -11.18 34.46 -9.83
CA HIS A 44 -12.62 34.65 -9.70
C HIS A 44 -13.35 33.36 -9.35
N VAL A 45 -12.72 32.20 -9.60
CA VAL A 45 -13.25 30.89 -9.23
C VAL A 45 -12.21 30.19 -8.38
N ARG A 46 -12.62 29.74 -7.20
CA ARG A 46 -11.82 28.86 -6.33
C ARG A 46 -12.56 27.56 -6.10
N VAL A 47 -11.87 26.44 -6.22
CA VAL A 47 -12.40 25.10 -6.04
C VAL A 47 -11.54 24.36 -5.03
N THR A 48 -12.17 23.53 -4.21
CA THR A 48 -11.45 22.56 -3.38
C THR A 48 -11.92 21.15 -3.67
N THR A 49 -11.00 20.18 -3.63
CA THR A 49 -11.27 18.75 -3.86
C THR A 49 -10.74 17.89 -2.73
N ASP A 50 -11.35 16.72 -2.53
CA ASP A 50 -10.78 15.67 -1.68
C ASP A 50 -9.65 14.92 -2.41
N VAL A 51 -9.00 14.00 -1.69
CA VAL A 51 -7.96 13.09 -2.22
C VAL A 51 -8.43 12.20 -3.37
N SER A 52 -9.74 12.00 -3.54
CA SER A 52 -10.33 11.25 -4.66
C SER A 52 -10.66 12.14 -5.87
N GLY A 53 -10.33 13.43 -5.81
CA GLY A 53 -10.64 14.41 -6.84
C GLY A 53 -12.11 14.84 -6.88
N ARG A 54 -12.92 14.52 -5.85
CA ARG A 54 -14.31 14.97 -5.73
C ARG A 54 -14.33 16.41 -5.27
N VAL A 55 -15.19 17.22 -5.89
CA VAL A 55 -15.34 18.63 -5.53
C VAL A 55 -16.05 18.75 -4.19
N LEU A 56 -15.40 19.41 -3.23
CA LEU A 56 -15.93 19.72 -1.90
C LEU A 56 -16.59 21.11 -1.88
N SER A 57 -15.97 22.09 -2.53
CA SER A 57 -16.50 23.45 -2.57
C SER A 57 -16.14 24.17 -3.87
N ILE A 58 -17.02 25.09 -4.27
CA ILE A 58 -16.81 26.03 -5.37
C ILE A 58 -17.19 27.42 -4.86
N ARG A 59 -16.24 28.36 -4.90
CA ARG A 59 -16.46 29.77 -4.58
C ARG A 59 -16.31 30.60 -5.83
N LEU A 60 -17.38 31.32 -6.18
CA LEU A 60 -17.45 32.21 -7.33
C LEU A 60 -17.46 33.67 -6.86
N ASN A 61 -16.59 34.48 -7.43
CA ASN A 61 -16.64 35.92 -7.28
C ASN A 61 -17.85 36.46 -8.08
N PRO A 62 -18.72 37.31 -7.52
CA PRO A 62 -19.89 37.83 -8.23
C PRO A 62 -19.59 38.49 -9.59
N ARG A 63 -18.35 38.96 -9.82
CA ARG A 63 -17.92 39.51 -11.11
C ARG A 63 -17.86 38.46 -12.23
N VAL A 64 -17.58 37.20 -11.91
CA VAL A 64 -17.53 36.11 -12.90
C VAL A 64 -18.91 35.80 -13.48
N MET A 65 -19.96 36.02 -12.71
CA MET A 65 -21.35 35.82 -13.13
C MET A 65 -21.79 36.79 -14.22
N LYS A 66 -21.02 37.86 -14.46
CA LYS A 66 -21.26 38.82 -15.54
C LYS A 66 -20.62 38.39 -16.87
N ARG A 67 -19.83 37.31 -16.88
CA ARG A 67 -19.22 36.75 -18.09
C ARG A 67 -20.21 35.87 -18.85
N GLY A 68 -19.87 35.56 -20.10
CA GLY A 68 -20.60 34.56 -20.86
C GLY A 68 -20.54 33.19 -20.18
N SER A 69 -21.58 32.38 -20.36
CA SER A 69 -21.64 31.03 -19.78
C SER A 69 -20.48 30.13 -20.23
N GLY A 70 -19.99 30.30 -21.46
CA GLY A 70 -18.80 29.61 -21.97
C GLY A 70 -17.55 29.98 -21.18
N ASP A 71 -17.26 31.28 -21.03
CA ASP A 71 -16.08 31.76 -20.29
C ASP A 71 -16.10 31.31 -18.83
N LEU A 72 -17.28 31.28 -18.20
CA LEU A 72 -17.44 30.79 -16.83
C LEU A 72 -17.16 29.28 -16.73
N ALA A 73 -17.66 28.49 -17.69
CA ALA A 73 -17.39 27.06 -17.74
C ALA A 73 -15.89 26.78 -17.89
N ASP A 74 -15.21 27.52 -18.76
CA ASP A 74 -13.76 27.38 -18.96
C ASP A 74 -12.97 27.73 -17.69
N GLU A 75 -13.31 28.84 -17.02
CA GLU A 75 -12.68 29.19 -15.75
C GLU A 75 -12.91 28.13 -14.66
N LEU A 76 -14.12 27.56 -14.61
CA LEU A 76 -14.45 26.50 -13.66
C LEU A 76 -13.64 25.23 -13.94
N MET A 77 -13.54 24.82 -15.20
CA MET A 77 -12.75 23.66 -15.62
C MET A 77 -11.27 23.83 -15.27
N VAL A 78 -10.72 25.03 -15.46
CA VAL A 78 -9.34 25.34 -15.06
C VAL A 78 -9.16 25.23 -13.54
N ALA A 79 -10.06 25.81 -12.75
CA ALA A 79 -9.98 25.75 -11.30
C ALA A 79 -10.14 24.32 -10.76
N ILE A 80 -11.06 23.52 -11.31
CA ILE A 80 -11.25 22.11 -10.93
C ILE A 80 -9.98 21.30 -11.23
N ARG A 81 -9.42 21.41 -12.43
CA ARG A 81 -8.20 20.68 -12.79
C ARG A 81 -7.05 21.03 -11.86
N ARG A 82 -6.86 22.31 -11.56
CA ARG A 82 -5.83 22.76 -10.62
C ARG A 82 -6.02 22.20 -9.21
N ALA A 83 -7.26 22.12 -8.73
CA ALA A 83 -7.55 21.52 -7.43
C ALA A 83 -7.22 20.03 -7.41
N GLN A 84 -7.59 19.31 -8.47
CA GLN A 84 -7.27 17.89 -8.64
C GLN A 84 -5.76 17.65 -8.70
N ASP A 85 -5.05 18.41 -9.55
CA ASP A 85 -3.59 18.35 -9.68
C ASP A 85 -2.89 18.62 -8.33
N ASP A 86 -3.39 19.58 -7.55
CA ASP A 86 -2.87 19.89 -6.23
C ASP A 86 -3.12 18.75 -5.22
N SER A 87 -4.33 18.16 -5.18
CA SER A 87 -4.60 16.99 -4.34
C SER A 87 -3.75 15.77 -4.73
N ASP A 88 -3.53 15.53 -6.02
CA ASP A 88 -2.67 14.45 -6.50
C ASP A 88 -1.20 14.69 -6.11
N ALA A 89 -0.72 15.93 -6.23
CA ALA A 89 0.63 16.30 -5.82
C ALA A 89 0.82 16.18 -4.30
N GLN A 90 -0.17 16.59 -3.49
CA GLN A 90 -0.14 16.40 -2.04
C GLN A 90 -0.13 14.90 -1.67
N ARG A 91 -0.95 14.08 -2.33
CA ARG A 91 -0.97 12.63 -2.14
C ARG A 91 0.38 11.99 -2.47
N GLU A 92 0.99 12.37 -3.60
CA GLU A 92 2.30 11.85 -3.99
C GLU A 92 3.39 12.22 -2.98
N ARG A 93 3.38 13.45 -2.46
CA ARG A 93 4.32 13.87 -1.40
C ARG A 93 4.13 13.08 -0.11
N LEU A 94 2.89 12.84 0.30
CA LEU A 94 2.58 12.02 1.47
C LEU A 94 3.04 10.57 1.28
N MET A 95 2.74 9.97 0.13
CA MET A 95 3.20 8.60 -0.18
C MET A 95 4.72 8.50 -0.25
N SER A 96 5.40 9.46 -0.88
CA SER A 96 6.87 9.53 -0.90
C SER A 96 7.45 9.68 0.51
N GLY A 97 6.85 10.53 1.34
CA GLY A 97 7.26 10.71 2.73
C GLY A 97 7.04 9.45 3.58
N VAL A 98 5.95 8.71 3.34
CA VAL A 98 5.69 7.42 3.99
C VAL A 98 6.67 6.35 3.55
N LEU A 99 7.09 6.31 2.28
CA LEU A 99 8.13 5.40 1.80
C LEU A 99 9.50 5.72 2.39
N ASP A 100 9.84 7.01 2.52
CA ASP A 100 11.10 7.44 3.15
C ASP A 100 11.09 7.22 4.68
N ALA A 101 9.91 7.34 5.30
CA ALA A 101 9.70 7.07 6.73
C ALA A 101 9.39 5.59 7.02
N ALA A 102 9.23 4.75 6.00
CA ALA A 102 9.03 3.32 6.16
C ALA A 102 10.26 2.77 6.86
N ASP A 103 10.03 2.30 8.08
CA ASP A 103 11.06 1.80 8.97
C ASP A 103 11.93 0.77 8.22
N PRO A 104 13.27 0.93 8.17
CA PRO A 104 14.18 -0.07 7.62
C PRO A 104 13.92 -1.46 8.20
N SER A 105 13.28 -1.56 9.36
CA SER A 105 12.82 -2.81 9.96
C SER A 105 11.69 -3.51 9.18
N LEU A 106 10.78 -2.80 8.50
CA LEU A 106 9.74 -3.38 7.64
C LEU A 106 10.32 -3.95 6.36
N ASP A 107 11.25 -3.24 5.72
CA ASP A 107 12.00 -3.74 4.57
C ASP A 107 12.94 -4.89 4.96
N ALA A 108 13.63 -4.77 6.10
CA ALA A 108 14.44 -5.86 6.65
C ALA A 108 13.58 -7.06 7.06
N PHE A 109 12.36 -6.84 7.55
CA PHE A 109 11.39 -7.88 7.88
C PHE A 109 10.84 -8.55 6.62
N ALA A 110 10.49 -7.79 5.57
CA ALA A 110 10.07 -8.32 4.28
C ALA A 110 11.21 -9.12 3.62
N GLY A 111 12.44 -8.60 3.66
CA GLY A 111 13.63 -9.29 3.16
C GLY A 111 14.01 -10.53 4.00
N ARG A 112 13.82 -10.49 5.32
CA ARG A 112 13.99 -11.66 6.20
C ARG A 112 12.90 -12.70 5.94
N SER A 113 11.66 -12.28 5.74
CA SER A 113 10.53 -13.16 5.44
C SER A 113 10.74 -13.87 4.11
N ARG A 114 11.14 -13.16 3.04
CA ARG A 114 11.51 -13.78 1.75
C ARG A 114 12.59 -14.87 1.92
N ARG A 115 13.69 -14.56 2.59
CA ARG A 115 14.77 -15.55 2.83
C ARG A 115 14.32 -16.74 3.68
N GLY A 116 13.42 -16.52 4.64
CA GLY A 116 12.83 -17.59 5.45
C GLY A 116 11.98 -18.55 4.62
N PHE A 117 11.14 -18.01 3.73
CA PHE A 117 10.33 -18.81 2.81
C PHE A 117 11.19 -19.59 1.81
N ASP A 118 12.20 -18.95 1.22
CA ASP A 118 13.13 -19.64 0.30
C ASP A 118 13.83 -20.81 0.99
N GLY A 119 14.26 -20.63 2.26
CA GLY A 119 14.84 -21.71 3.05
C GLY A 119 13.86 -22.85 3.37
N ILE A 120 12.57 -22.55 3.56
CA ILE A 120 11.53 -23.56 3.76
C ILE A 120 11.27 -24.35 2.47
N VAL A 121 11.23 -23.67 1.32
CA VAL A 121 11.05 -24.30 0.00
C VAL A 121 12.24 -25.17 -0.37
N ASP A 122 13.46 -24.71 -0.10
CA ASP A 122 14.68 -25.48 -0.31
C ASP A 122 14.73 -26.71 0.60
N ALA A 123 14.40 -26.55 1.88
CA ALA A 123 14.34 -27.67 2.82
C ALA A 123 13.27 -28.69 2.42
N HIS A 124 12.13 -28.23 1.92
CA HIS A 124 11.06 -29.10 1.42
C HIS A 124 11.47 -29.84 0.15
N SER A 125 12.11 -29.17 -0.80
CA SER A 125 12.58 -29.78 -2.05
C SER A 125 13.60 -30.90 -1.78
N ARG A 126 14.56 -30.66 -0.88
CA ARG A 126 15.53 -31.69 -0.46
C ARG A 126 14.87 -32.88 0.24
N ALA A 127 13.88 -32.63 1.09
CA ALA A 127 13.14 -33.69 1.76
C ALA A 127 12.33 -34.55 0.78
N MET A 128 11.80 -33.95 -0.30
CA MET A 128 11.09 -34.66 -1.36
C MET A 128 12.05 -35.53 -2.20
N GLU A 129 13.23 -35.02 -2.54
CA GLU A 129 14.26 -35.80 -3.26
C GLU A 129 14.73 -37.02 -2.45
N GLU A 130 14.95 -36.86 -1.13
CA GLU A 130 15.29 -38.00 -0.25
C GLU A 130 14.13 -39.00 -0.11
N SER A 131 12.89 -38.51 -0.10
CA SER A 131 11.70 -39.37 -0.06
C SER A 131 11.56 -40.22 -1.32
N GLU A 132 11.80 -39.65 -2.50
CA GLU A 132 11.78 -40.39 -3.76
C GLU A 132 12.88 -41.46 -3.83
N ALA A 133 14.08 -41.15 -3.34
CA ALA A 133 15.18 -42.13 -3.28
C ALA A 133 14.81 -43.34 -2.41
N ARG A 134 14.20 -43.10 -1.24
CA ARG A 134 13.74 -44.18 -0.35
C ARG A 134 12.60 -45.00 -0.95
N LEU A 135 11.66 -44.35 -1.63
CA LEU A 135 10.56 -45.07 -2.29
C LEU A 135 11.08 -45.97 -3.41
N ASN A 136 12.02 -45.49 -4.21
CA ASN A 136 12.65 -46.29 -5.27
C ASN A 136 13.45 -47.47 -4.71
N GLU A 137 14.09 -47.30 -3.57
CA GLU A 137 14.80 -48.40 -2.89
C GLU A 137 13.84 -49.45 -2.31
N VAL A 138 12.71 -49.02 -1.73
CA VAL A 138 11.67 -49.93 -1.23
C VAL A 138 11.01 -50.70 -2.37
N ILE A 139 10.71 -50.04 -3.50
CA ILE A 139 10.13 -50.69 -4.68
C ILE A 139 11.10 -51.75 -5.22
N ARG A 140 12.38 -51.41 -5.40
CA ARG A 140 13.39 -52.35 -5.91
C ARG A 140 13.58 -53.56 -4.99
N ARG A 141 13.54 -53.36 -3.67
CA ARG A 141 13.63 -54.46 -2.70
C ARG A 141 12.41 -55.38 -2.72
N ILE A 142 11.21 -54.84 -2.95
CA ILE A 142 9.99 -55.67 -3.09
C ILE A 142 10.04 -56.48 -4.39
N GLU A 143 10.61 -55.92 -5.47
CA GLU A 143 10.81 -56.63 -6.73
C GLU A 143 11.84 -57.78 -6.61
N ASP A 144 12.92 -57.56 -5.86
CA ASP A 144 13.96 -58.59 -5.61
C ASP A 144 13.46 -59.73 -4.69
N ASP A 145 12.57 -59.45 -3.73
CA ASP A 145 12.00 -60.46 -2.81
C ASP A 145 10.88 -61.31 -3.47
N LEU A 146 10.39 -60.93 -4.66
CA LEU A 146 9.30 -61.61 -5.39
C LEU A 146 9.77 -62.42 -6.62
N ALA A 147 11.08 -62.43 -6.92
CA ALA A 147 11.71 -63.19 -8.00
C ALA A 147 12.34 -64.51 -7.50
#